data_AF-A0A662RHJ7-F1
#
_entry.id   AF-A0A662RHJ7-F1
#
_cell.length_a   1.000
_cell.length_b   1.000
_cell.length_c   1.000
_cell.angle_alpha   90.00
_cell.angle_beta   90.00
_cell.angle_gamma   90.00
#
_symmetry.space_group_name_H-M   'P 1'
#
loop_
_entity.id
_entity.type
_entity.pdbx_description
1 polymer ?
#
loop_
_entity_poly.entity_id
_entity_poly.type
_entity_poly.pdbx_seq_one_letter_code
_entity_poly.pdbx_strand_id
1 'polypeptide(L)'
;MSRNIAHLLDILLAAKDVRDFTAGLDKAAFLSYRKCQYAVTYCLDVIGEAVKRLSDESQRKYPDIPWSAMARVRDLHIPADDRVDLNEV
;
A
#
# COMPACT_ATOMS: atom_id res chain seq x y z
N MET A 1 -0.56 -19.84 16.01
CA MET A 1 -1.27 -18.58 15.66
C MET A 1 -2.22 -18.91 14.52
N SER A 2 -3.51 -18.50 14.56
CA SER A 2 -4.42 -18.84 13.46
C SER A 2 -3.98 -18.09 12.18
N ARG A 3 -4.11 -18.74 11.01
CA ARG A 3 -3.63 -18.20 9.73
C ARG A 3 -4.22 -16.81 9.41
N ASN A 4 -5.49 -16.58 9.76
CA ASN A 4 -6.14 -15.28 9.60
C ASN A 4 -5.53 -14.19 10.49
N ILE A 5 -5.14 -14.49 11.73
CA ILE A 5 -4.53 -13.50 12.63
C ILE A 5 -3.17 -13.05 12.08
N ALA A 6 -2.40 -13.95 11.48
CA ALA A 6 -1.14 -13.60 10.83
C ALA A 6 -1.37 -12.60 9.69
N HIS A 7 -2.35 -12.85 8.80
CA HIS A 7 -2.66 -11.93 7.71
C HIS A 7 -3.19 -10.57 8.19
N LEU A 8 -4.00 -10.54 9.24
CA LEU A 8 -4.43 -9.26 9.86
C LEU A 8 -3.25 -8.49 10.45
N LEU A 9 -2.28 -9.19 11.04
CA LEU A 9 -1.05 -8.57 11.53
C LEU A 9 -0.19 -8.02 10.38
N ASP A 10 -0.03 -8.78 9.29
CA ASP A 10 0.71 -8.34 8.10
C ASP A 10 0.11 -7.03 7.54
N ILE A 11 -1.23 -6.97 7.43
CA ILE A 11 -1.96 -5.77 6.98
C ILE A 11 -1.69 -4.60 7.93
N LEU A 12 -1.79 -4.82 9.24
CA LEU A 12 -1.61 -3.77 10.24
C LEU A 12 -0.19 -3.21 10.22
N LEU A 13 0.82 -4.08 10.13
CA LEU A 13 2.23 -3.67 10.10
C LEU A 13 2.54 -2.90 8.82
N ALA A 14 2.15 -3.43 7.65
CA ALA A 14 2.36 -2.75 6.38
C ALA A 14 1.65 -1.40 6.32
N ALA A 15 0.43 -1.27 6.88
CA ALA A 15 -0.27 0.01 6.93
C ALA A 15 0.43 1.04 7.84
N LYS A 16 1.03 0.60 8.95
CA LYS A 16 1.86 1.46 9.80
C LYS A 16 3.11 1.92 9.06
N ASP A 17 3.79 1.01 8.38
CA ASP A 17 4.98 1.33 7.60
C ASP A 17 4.67 2.36 6.50
N VAL A 18 3.57 2.23 5.76
CA VAL A 18 3.14 3.24 4.77
C VAL A 18 3.00 4.61 5.42
N ARG A 19 2.32 4.69 6.56
CA ARG A 19 2.12 5.96 7.28
C ARG A 19 3.45 6.53 7.76
N ASP A 20 4.35 5.69 8.26
CA ASP A 20 5.60 6.13 8.84
C ASP A 20 6.61 6.53 7.73
N PHE A 21 6.64 5.86 6.58
CA PHE A 21 7.45 6.26 5.42
C PHE A 21 6.98 7.58 4.80
N THR A 22 5.68 7.84 4.82
CA THR A 22 5.09 9.06 4.25
C THR A 22 4.98 10.21 5.26
N ALA A 23 5.36 9.99 6.52
CA ALA A 23 5.25 10.98 7.57
C ALA A 23 6.09 12.23 7.25
N GLY A 24 5.46 13.40 7.28
CA GLY A 24 6.11 14.68 6.99
C GLY A 24 6.47 14.92 5.53
N LEU A 25 6.13 14.00 4.61
CA LEU A 25 6.26 14.23 3.18
C LEU A 25 4.99 14.87 2.64
N ASP A 26 5.16 15.97 1.91
CA ASP A 26 4.12 16.42 0.99
C ASP A 26 4.16 15.60 -0.31
N LYS A 27 3.22 15.88 -1.22
CA LYS A 27 3.12 15.17 -2.49
C LYS A 27 4.37 15.31 -3.36
N ALA A 28 4.97 16.50 -3.44
CA ALA A 28 6.14 16.75 -4.29
C ALA A 28 7.39 16.05 -3.73
N ALA A 29 7.56 16.09 -2.40
CA ALA A 29 8.61 15.36 -1.71
C ALA A 29 8.46 13.84 -1.89
N PHE A 30 7.24 13.30 -1.78
CA PHE A 30 6.99 11.89 -2.06
C PHE A 30 7.30 11.49 -3.51
N LEU A 31 6.86 12.30 -4.49
CA LEU A 31 7.06 12.03 -5.92
C LEU A 31 8.53 12.15 -6.37
N SER A 32 9.35 12.92 -5.66
CA SER A 32 10.80 12.96 -5.92
C SER A 32 11.56 11.85 -5.19
N TYR A 33 11.00 11.24 -4.14
CA TYR A 33 11.69 10.26 -3.31
C TYR A 33 11.42 8.80 -3.70
N ARG A 34 12.12 8.34 -4.75
CA ARG A 34 11.99 6.98 -5.32
C ARG A 34 12.08 5.83 -4.31
N LYS A 35 12.97 5.90 -3.32
CA LYS A 35 13.09 4.83 -2.30
C LYS A 35 11.82 4.72 -1.45
N CYS A 36 11.25 5.86 -1.05
CA CYS A 36 9.99 5.89 -0.31
C CYS A 36 8.84 5.34 -1.15
N GLN A 37 8.77 5.68 -2.45
CA GLN A 37 7.76 5.13 -3.35
C GLN A 37 7.84 3.61 -3.42
N TYR A 38 9.03 3.05 -3.61
CA TYR A 38 9.20 1.59 -3.65
C TYR A 38 8.79 0.93 -2.33
N ALA A 39 9.14 1.52 -1.19
CA ALA A 39 8.74 1.01 0.12
C ALA A 39 7.22 1.03 0.30
N VAL A 40 6.56 2.14 -0.04
CA VAL A 40 5.10 2.27 0.02
C VAL A 40 4.42 1.26 -0.92
N THR A 41 4.86 1.16 -2.19
CA THR A 41 4.31 0.20 -3.15
C THR A 41 4.43 -1.24 -2.64
N TYR A 42 5.57 -1.61 -2.06
CA TYR A 42 5.74 -2.94 -1.47
C TYR A 42 4.76 -3.19 -0.32
N CYS A 43 4.58 -2.24 0.59
CA CYS A 43 3.61 -2.37 1.67
C CYS A 43 2.17 -2.52 1.15
N LEU A 44 1.79 -1.79 0.10
CA LEU A 44 0.48 -1.92 -0.54
C LEU A 44 0.27 -3.31 -1.18
N ASP A 45 1.31 -3.87 -1.79
CA ASP A 45 1.29 -5.24 -2.32
C ASP A 45 1.11 -6.28 -1.19
N VAL A 46 1.82 -6.12 -0.06
CA VAL A 46 1.67 -6.98 1.12
C VAL A 46 0.24 -6.93 1.67
N ILE A 47 -0.35 -5.74 1.77
CA ILE A 47 -1.74 -5.56 2.22
C ILE A 47 -2.69 -6.31 1.28
N GLY A 48 -2.58 -6.08 -0.03
CA GLY A 48 -3.48 -6.71 -1.00
C GLY A 48 -3.39 -8.23 -1.02
N GLU A 49 -2.18 -8.78 -0.91
CA GLU A 49 -1.98 -10.23 -0.85
C GLU A 49 -2.50 -10.83 0.45
N ALA A 50 -2.28 -10.17 1.59
CA ALA A 50 -2.79 -10.62 2.87
C ALA A 50 -4.32 -10.60 2.92
N VAL A 51 -4.96 -9.57 2.34
CA VAL A 51 -6.43 -9.50 2.24
C VAL A 51 -7.00 -10.65 1.41
N LYS A 52 -6.38 -11.00 0.28
CA LYS A 52 -6.81 -12.15 -0.56
C LYS A 52 -6.77 -13.50 0.18
N ARG A 53 -5.95 -13.60 1.24
CA ARG A 53 -5.80 -14.81 2.05
C ARG A 53 -6.70 -14.85 3.28
N LEU A 54 -7.39 -13.75 3.60
CA LEU A 54 -8.38 -13.72 4.67
C LEU A 54 -9.64 -14.50 4.28
N SER A 55 -10.10 -15.36 5.18
CA SER A 55 -11.42 -16.01 5.03
C SER A 55 -12.56 -15.00 5.00
N ASP A 56 -13.66 -15.34 4.31
CA ASP A 56 -14.88 -14.53 4.26
C ASP A 56 -15.49 -14.26 5.64
N GLU A 57 -15.33 -15.18 6.59
CA GLU A 57 -15.75 -14.98 7.98
C GLU A 57 -14.96 -13.84 8.63
N SER A 58 -13.64 -13.81 8.41
CA SER A 58 -12.78 -12.75 8.97
C SER A 58 -13.08 -11.39 8.36
N GLN A 59 -13.36 -11.33 7.06
CA GLN A 59 -13.76 -10.09 6.38
C GLN A 59 -15.12 -9.60 6.90
N ARG A 60 -16.11 -10.49 7.02
CA ARG A 60 -17.45 -10.16 7.56
C ARG A 60 -17.44 -9.73 9.01
N LYS A 61 -16.46 -10.15 9.80
CA LYS A 61 -16.28 -9.72 11.18
C LYS A 61 -15.93 -8.22 11.30
N TYR A 62 -15.34 -7.64 10.26
CA TYR A 62 -14.96 -6.22 10.21
C TYR A 62 -15.48 -5.57 8.92
N PRO A 63 -16.80 -5.38 8.80
CA PRO A 63 -17.43 -4.94 7.55
C PRO A 63 -17.11 -3.49 7.18
N ASP A 64 -16.69 -2.68 8.15
CA ASP A 64 -16.33 -1.27 7.94
C ASP A 64 -14.99 -1.09 7.21
N ILE A 65 -14.18 -2.15 7.13
CA ILE A 65 -12.92 -2.13 6.40
C ILE A 65 -13.21 -2.47 4.92
N PRO A 66 -12.76 -1.65 3.95
CA PRO A 66 -13.05 -1.84 2.54
C PRO A 66 -12.18 -2.94 1.90
N TRP A 67 -12.34 -4.18 2.34
CA TRP A 67 -11.51 -5.33 1.95
C TRP A 67 -11.39 -5.49 0.42
N SER A 68 -12.49 -5.32 -0.32
CA SER A 68 -12.48 -5.45 -1.78
C SER A 68 -11.59 -4.41 -2.46
N ALA A 69 -11.58 -3.16 -1.96
CA ALA A 69 -10.69 -2.12 -2.49
C ALA A 69 -9.24 -2.42 -2.12
N MET A 70 -8.99 -2.87 -0.88
CA MET A 70 -7.66 -3.26 -0.41
C MET A 70 -7.09 -4.48 -1.15
N ALA A 71 -7.91 -5.40 -1.66
CA ALA A 71 -7.43 -6.51 -2.47
C ALA A 71 -6.92 -6.08 -3.87
N ARG A 72 -7.30 -4.87 -4.32
CA ARG A 72 -7.06 -4.34 -5.66
C ARG A 72 -6.05 -3.20 -5.70
N VAL A 73 -5.29 -2.95 -4.62
CA VAL A 73 -4.41 -1.76 -4.55
C VAL A 73 -3.36 -1.71 -5.66
N ARG A 74 -2.95 -2.87 -6.19
CA ARG A 74 -2.01 -2.95 -7.32
C ARG A 74 -2.57 -2.37 -8.62
N ASP A 75 -3.90 -2.25 -8.74
CA ASP A 75 -4.55 -1.59 -9.89
C ASP A 75 -4.42 -0.05 -9.82
N LEU A 76 -4.01 0.50 -8.67
CA LEU A 76 -3.69 1.92 -8.51
C LEU A 76 -2.27 2.16 -9.01
N HIS A 77 -2.11 2.24 -10.33
CA HIS A 77 -0.87 2.71 -10.93
C HIS A 77 -0.64 4.16 -10.50
N ILE A 78 0.43 4.45 -9.77
CA ILE A 78 0.93 5.81 -9.61
C ILE A 78 1.68 6.11 -10.91
N PRO A 79 1.20 7.02 -11.79
CA PRO A 79 2.00 7.46 -12.91
C PRO A 79 3.25 8.11 -12.33
N ALA A 80 4.42 7.52 -12.57
CA ALA A 80 5.67 8.22 -12.36
C ALA A 80 5.67 9.34 -13.39
N ASP A 81 5.45 10.58 -12.92
CA ASP A 81 5.46 11.75 -13.79
C ASP A 81 6.75 11.76 -14.63
N ASP A 82 6.54 12.03 -15.90
CA ASP A 82 7.49 11.96 -16.98
C ASP A 82 8.70 12.82 -16.66
N ARG A 83 9.89 12.19 -16.66
CA ARG A 83 11.14 12.94 -16.81
C ARG A 83 11.29 13.32 -18.28
N VAL A 84 10.54 14.32 -18.72
CA VAL A 84 10.72 15.08 -19.96
C VAL A 84 10.77 16.55 -19.49
N ASP A 85 11.81 17.35 -19.67
CA ASP A 85 12.77 17.47 -20.77
C ASP A 85 14.09 18.04 -20.23
N LEU A 86 15.24 17.62 -20.77
CA LEU A 86 16.55 18.19 -20.43
C LEU A 86 17.30 18.74 -21.64
N ASN A 87 16.64 18.92 -22.78
CA ASN A 87 17.28 19.54 -23.95
C ASN A 87 16.38 20.61 -24.61
N GLU A 88 16.02 21.65 -23.84
CA GLU A 88 15.92 23.01 -24.40
C GLU A 88 17.14 23.81 -23.93
N VAL A 89 18.29 23.59 -24.59
CA VAL A 89 19.31 24.62 -24.91
C VAL A 89 20.05 24.21 -26.18
#